data_AF-A0A7X7KEZ3-F1
#
_entry.id   AF-A0A7X7KEZ3-F1
#
_cell.length_a   1.000
_cell.length_b   1.000
_cell.length_c   1.000
_cell.angle_alpha   90.00
_cell.angle_beta   90.00
_cell.angle_gamma   90.00
#
_symmetry.space_group_name_H-M   'P 1'
#
loop_
_entity.id
_entity.type
_entity.pdbx_description
1 polymer ?
#
loop_
_entity_poly.entity_id
_entity_poly.type
_entity_poly.pdbx_seq_one_letter_code
_entity_poly.pdbx_strand_id
1 'polypeptide(L)'
;MDTNAAIALFGWGAPNGQCVDTWAYGTWFRRMAHFVSLPEEELSRLDIGAKNIECALELPGAGKLDVDACVLKLNDWAKHVQNFTEMHRYRYQGAPWEHDNSPAKFRMLALVTYLQKHLGVHYNLSFSEGAYNATDSRNLFLHGILGDHGGTCVTMPVLYLAIGRRLGYPLKLVRAKEHLFARWEELCERFNIECTSPGFRPVDDEYYHHWPKPLSAADLRSGYFLHSLGPGEELAEFLCERARCLMDNLRLAKALQTCFLAAHLAPMDQGVRGTWAIATAMASALERARKKARLDEYERLDLAWVYVPDGKTPVERWAAPIVRNSLKRIARIRQDMPVESPRRGSVEFRYPGGSITVGAGF
;
A
#
# COMPACT_ATOMS: atom_id res chain seq x y z
N MET A 1 9.95 8.17 -27.75
CA MET A 1 9.41 7.05 -28.53
C MET A 1 7.94 6.95 -28.18
N ASP A 2 7.08 7.17 -29.16
CA ASP A 2 5.62 7.23 -29.05
C ASP A 2 5.03 5.94 -28.46
N THR A 3 4.37 6.03 -27.31
CA THR A 3 3.55 4.95 -26.76
C THR A 3 2.08 5.23 -27.01
N ASN A 4 1.66 5.08 -28.28
CA ASN A 4 0.27 4.86 -28.67
C ASN A 4 -0.18 3.43 -28.27
N ALA A 5 -0.13 3.12 -26.97
CA ALA A 5 -0.74 1.91 -26.45
C ALA A 5 -2.00 2.31 -25.69
N ALA A 6 -3.14 2.26 -26.39
CA ALA A 6 -4.36 1.90 -25.70
C ALA A 6 -4.06 0.57 -25.00
N ILE A 7 -3.94 0.58 -23.68
CA ILE A 7 -3.81 -0.66 -22.91
C ILE A 7 -5.16 -1.34 -23.04
N ALA A 8 -5.26 -2.20 -24.04
CA ALA A 8 -6.38 -3.09 -24.14
C ALA A 8 -6.27 -4.06 -22.97
N LEU A 9 -7.00 -3.75 -21.91
CA LEU A 9 -7.41 -4.69 -20.88
C LEU A 9 -8.34 -5.71 -21.56
N PHE A 10 -7.80 -6.47 -22.51
CA PHE A 10 -8.54 -7.50 -23.25
C PHE A 10 -8.99 -8.53 -22.22
N GLY A 11 -10.31 -8.61 -22.05
CA GLY A 11 -10.97 -9.67 -21.30
C GLY A 11 -11.72 -9.26 -20.02
N TRP A 12 -11.89 -7.96 -19.71
CA TRP A 12 -12.50 -7.60 -18.42
C TRP A 12 -13.66 -6.59 -18.52
N GLY A 13 -14.84 -7.04 -18.09
CA GLY A 13 -15.93 -6.20 -17.56
C GLY A 13 -16.85 -5.48 -18.54
N ALA A 14 -16.43 -5.24 -19.79
CA ALA A 14 -17.37 -4.81 -20.82
C ALA A 14 -18.08 -6.04 -21.39
N PRO A 15 -19.42 -6.08 -21.50
CA PRO A 15 -20.16 -7.22 -22.05
C PRO A 15 -19.70 -7.66 -23.46
N ASN A 16 -18.87 -6.87 -24.15
CA ASN A 16 -18.53 -7.02 -25.56
C ASN A 16 -17.03 -6.85 -25.90
N GLY A 17 -16.11 -7.07 -24.94
CA GLY A 17 -14.66 -6.97 -25.25
C GLY A 17 -14.18 -5.55 -25.59
N GLN A 18 -14.82 -4.52 -25.03
CA GLN A 18 -14.38 -3.13 -25.22
C GLN A 18 -13.07 -2.86 -24.48
N CYS A 19 -12.15 -2.20 -25.17
CA CYS A 19 -10.95 -1.62 -24.59
C CYS A 19 -11.36 -0.47 -23.66
N VAL A 20 -10.98 -0.52 -22.37
CA VAL A 20 -11.16 0.61 -21.46
C VAL A 20 -10.20 1.71 -21.89
N ASP A 21 -10.72 2.90 -22.19
CA ASP A 21 -9.87 4.06 -22.44
C ASP A 21 -9.19 4.50 -21.14
N THR A 22 -7.91 4.15 -21.01
CA THR A 22 -7.12 4.48 -19.82
C THR A 22 -6.65 5.94 -19.80
N TRP A 23 -6.85 6.72 -20.88
CA TRP A 23 -6.45 8.12 -20.94
C TRP A 23 -7.22 9.00 -19.96
N ALA A 24 -8.50 8.68 -19.75
CA ALA A 24 -9.37 9.35 -18.78
C ALA A 24 -8.91 9.19 -17.31
N TYR A 25 -8.04 8.22 -17.02
CA TYR A 25 -7.64 7.85 -15.65
C TYR A 25 -6.27 8.43 -15.22
N GLY A 26 -5.68 9.29 -16.04
CA GLY A 26 -4.42 9.98 -15.72
C GLY A 26 -3.16 9.14 -15.95
N THR A 27 -2.00 9.81 -15.84
CA THR A 27 -0.69 9.23 -16.17
C THR A 27 -0.28 8.11 -15.23
N TRP A 28 -0.52 8.27 -13.93
CA TRP A 28 -0.21 7.25 -12.93
C TRP A 28 -0.95 5.93 -13.19
N PHE A 29 -2.26 6.00 -13.47
CA PHE A 29 -3.07 4.80 -13.72
C PHE A 29 -2.58 4.06 -14.96
N ARG A 30 -2.27 4.77 -16.05
CA ARG A 30 -1.73 4.14 -17.28
C ARG A 30 -0.40 3.43 -17.02
N ARG A 31 0.48 4.04 -16.24
CA ARG A 31 1.78 3.44 -15.87
C ARG A 31 1.58 2.15 -15.06
N MET A 32 0.69 2.15 -14.08
CA MET A 32 0.39 0.96 -13.29
C MET A 32 -0.35 -0.11 -14.11
N ALA A 33 -1.30 0.27 -14.96
CA ALA A 33 -1.97 -0.66 -15.86
C ALA A 33 -0.97 -1.37 -16.79
N HIS A 34 0.07 -0.66 -17.23
CA HIS A 34 1.17 -1.27 -17.98
C HIS A 34 1.90 -2.33 -17.13
N PHE A 35 2.32 -2.00 -15.91
CA PHE A 35 2.98 -2.97 -15.01
C PHE A 35 2.11 -4.19 -14.71
N VAL A 36 0.81 -3.98 -14.50
CA VAL A 36 -0.17 -5.03 -14.24
C VAL A 36 -0.37 -5.96 -15.44
N SER A 37 -0.09 -5.47 -16.65
CA SER A 37 -0.19 -6.24 -17.89
C SER A 37 1.09 -6.99 -18.24
N LEU A 38 2.19 -6.78 -17.51
CA LEU A 38 3.46 -7.47 -17.76
C LEU A 38 3.37 -8.94 -17.34
N PRO A 39 3.99 -9.87 -18.10
CA PRO A 39 4.21 -11.23 -17.63
C PRO A 39 5.02 -11.27 -16.33
N GLU A 40 4.80 -12.31 -15.50
CA GLU A 40 5.48 -12.48 -14.20
C GLU A 40 7.00 -12.33 -14.29
N GLU A 41 7.60 -12.89 -15.34
CA GLU A 41 9.05 -12.82 -15.58
C GLU A 41 9.52 -11.38 -15.82
N GLU A 42 8.81 -10.59 -16.62
CA GLU A 42 9.15 -9.18 -16.85
C GLU A 42 8.90 -8.33 -15.61
N LEU A 43 7.79 -8.58 -14.92
CA LEU A 43 7.45 -7.92 -13.66
C LEU A 43 8.47 -8.21 -12.54
N SER A 44 9.10 -9.38 -12.57
CA SER A 44 10.17 -9.78 -11.64
C SER A 44 11.47 -9.00 -11.87
N ARG A 45 11.71 -8.52 -13.08
CA ARG A 45 12.90 -7.71 -13.44
C ARG A 45 12.77 -6.26 -13.02
N LEU A 46 11.55 -5.80 -12.72
CA LEU A 46 11.32 -4.46 -12.19
C LEU A 46 11.79 -4.35 -10.73
N ASP A 47 12.49 -3.26 -10.42
CA ASP A 47 12.98 -3.00 -9.07
C ASP A 47 11.81 -2.89 -8.07
N ILE A 48 11.82 -3.74 -7.03
CA ILE A 48 10.76 -3.76 -6.02
C ILE A 48 10.65 -2.42 -5.28
N GLY A 49 11.79 -1.75 -5.03
CA GLY A 49 11.82 -0.45 -4.39
C GLY A 49 11.14 0.61 -5.25
N ALA A 50 11.49 0.68 -6.54
CA ALA A 50 10.85 1.56 -7.50
C ALA A 50 9.34 1.30 -7.61
N LYS A 51 8.90 0.03 -7.76
CA LYS A 51 7.48 -0.33 -7.79
C LYS A 51 6.73 0.16 -6.53
N ASN A 52 7.32 -0.02 -5.35
CA ASN A 52 6.74 0.46 -4.10
C ASN A 52 6.64 1.99 -4.07
N ILE A 53 7.71 2.70 -4.43
CA ILE A 53 7.74 4.16 -4.42
C ILE A 53 6.76 4.76 -5.45
N GLU A 54 6.65 4.18 -6.64
CA GLU A 54 5.69 4.62 -7.67
C GLU A 54 4.23 4.49 -7.22
N CYS A 55 3.92 3.49 -6.39
CA CYS A 55 2.60 3.35 -5.78
C CYS A 55 2.26 4.49 -4.79
N ALA A 56 3.22 5.30 -4.37
CA ALA A 56 3.00 6.45 -3.50
C ALA A 56 2.67 7.75 -4.25
N LEU A 57 2.93 7.84 -5.57
CA LEU A 57 2.74 9.07 -6.34
C LEU A 57 1.30 9.59 -6.27
N GLU A 58 1.13 10.92 -6.18
CA GLU A 58 -0.16 11.60 -6.03
C GLU A 58 -0.93 11.32 -4.71
N LEU A 59 -0.34 10.59 -3.75
CA LEU A 59 -0.92 10.41 -2.42
C LEU A 59 -0.56 11.58 -1.48
N PRO A 60 -1.38 11.84 -0.45
CA PRO A 60 -1.01 12.75 0.62
C PRO A 60 0.30 12.29 1.29
N GLY A 61 1.26 13.19 1.44
CA GLY A 61 2.62 12.88 1.91
C GLY A 61 3.66 12.78 0.79
N ALA A 62 3.24 12.54 -0.45
CA ALA A 62 4.14 12.36 -1.60
C ALA A 62 4.38 13.63 -2.44
N GLY A 63 4.05 14.83 -1.94
CA GLY A 63 4.09 16.07 -2.73
C GLY A 63 5.48 16.49 -3.24
N LYS A 64 6.55 16.03 -2.58
CA LYS A 64 7.96 16.24 -2.98
C LYS A 64 8.63 14.94 -3.43
N LEU A 65 7.85 13.91 -3.74
CA LEU A 65 8.39 12.59 -4.06
C LEU A 65 9.11 12.62 -5.41
N ASP A 66 10.40 12.30 -5.37
CA ASP A 66 11.21 12.02 -6.54
C ASP A 66 11.59 10.54 -6.53
N VAL A 67 11.05 9.79 -7.49
CA VAL A 67 11.26 8.34 -7.61
C VAL A 67 12.73 8.03 -7.89
N ASP A 68 13.35 8.78 -8.80
CA ASP A 68 14.72 8.53 -9.24
C ASP A 68 15.70 8.83 -8.10
N ALA A 69 15.50 9.93 -7.37
CA ALA A 69 16.29 10.25 -6.19
C ALA A 69 16.16 9.16 -5.10
N CYS A 70 14.96 8.62 -4.89
CA CYS A 70 14.77 7.53 -3.94
C CYS A 70 15.47 6.24 -4.38
N VAL A 71 15.41 5.90 -5.67
CA VAL A 71 16.10 4.72 -6.22
C VAL A 71 17.62 4.87 -6.14
N LEU A 72 18.15 6.08 -6.41
CA LEU A 72 19.58 6.38 -6.23
C LEU A 72 20.00 6.19 -4.77
N LYS A 73 19.20 6.69 -3.81
CA LYS A 73 19.47 6.49 -2.38
C LYS A 73 19.48 5.00 -1.99
N LEU A 74 18.57 4.18 -2.54
CA LEU A 74 18.57 2.73 -2.34
C LEU A 74 19.83 2.06 -2.91
N ASN A 75 20.31 2.51 -4.08
CA ASN A 75 21.56 2.02 -4.67
C ASN A 75 22.77 2.37 -3.79
N ASP A 76 22.83 3.59 -3.28
CA ASP A 76 23.89 4.03 -2.37
C ASP A 76 23.88 3.21 -1.08
N TRP A 77 22.70 3.01 -0.47
CA TRP A 77 22.55 2.17 0.72
C TRP A 77 22.98 0.72 0.46
N ALA A 78 22.65 0.15 -0.70
CA ALA A 78 23.12 -1.17 -1.09
C ALA A 78 24.64 -1.23 -1.20
N LYS A 79 25.28 -0.25 -1.84
CA LYS A 79 26.75 -0.17 -1.92
C LYS A 79 27.40 -0.09 -0.53
N HIS A 80 26.82 0.69 0.37
CA HIS A 80 27.31 0.78 1.74
C HIS A 80 27.19 -0.54 2.50
N VAL A 81 26.05 -1.24 2.38
CA VAL A 81 25.85 -2.58 2.96
C VAL A 81 26.84 -3.59 2.36
N GLN A 82 27.08 -3.54 1.04
CA GLN A 82 28.05 -4.41 0.37
C GLN A 82 29.45 -4.22 0.97
N ASN A 83 29.92 -2.97 1.05
CA ASN A 83 31.22 -2.64 1.62
C ASN A 83 31.33 -3.07 3.08
N PHE A 84 30.28 -2.82 3.87
CA PHE A 84 30.23 -3.24 5.26
C PHE A 84 30.32 -4.77 5.40
N THR A 85 29.57 -5.51 4.58
CA THR A 85 29.59 -6.97 4.56
C THR A 85 30.97 -7.50 4.19
N GLU A 86 31.62 -6.91 3.17
CA GLU A 86 32.95 -7.32 2.72
C GLU A 86 34.02 -7.04 3.79
N MET A 87 34.03 -5.84 4.36
CA MET A 87 34.98 -5.46 5.41
C MET A 87 34.92 -6.36 6.64
N HIS A 88 33.75 -6.95 6.92
CA HIS A 88 33.54 -7.82 8.07
C HIS A 88 33.59 -9.32 7.72
N ARG A 89 33.85 -9.69 6.45
CA ARG A 89 33.91 -11.10 6.01
C ARG A 89 34.91 -11.93 6.81
N TYR A 90 36.03 -11.33 7.23
CA TYR A 90 37.05 -12.01 8.04
C TYR A 90 36.49 -12.55 9.37
N ARG A 91 35.46 -11.90 9.95
CA ARG A 91 34.81 -12.37 11.19
C ARG A 91 34.05 -13.67 10.95
N TYR A 92 33.30 -13.74 9.85
CA TYR A 92 32.61 -14.96 9.44
C TYR A 92 33.62 -16.08 9.14
N GLN A 93 34.72 -15.78 8.45
CA GLN A 93 35.76 -16.78 8.14
C GLN A 93 36.45 -17.32 9.40
N GLY A 94 36.68 -16.46 10.40
CA GLY A 94 37.31 -16.84 11.66
C GLY A 94 36.38 -17.61 12.61
N ALA A 95 35.07 -17.37 12.54
CA ALA A 95 34.09 -17.96 13.45
C ALA A 95 32.73 -18.25 12.75
N PRO A 96 32.67 -19.10 11.72
CA PRO A 96 31.43 -19.33 10.96
C PRO A 96 30.31 -19.96 11.81
N TRP A 97 30.66 -20.69 12.87
CA TRP A 97 29.72 -21.30 13.80
C TRP A 97 28.86 -20.29 14.57
N GLU A 98 29.29 -19.02 14.72
CA GLU A 98 28.47 -17.96 15.32
C GLU A 98 27.23 -17.61 14.49
N HIS A 99 27.19 -18.08 13.25
CA HIS A 99 26.11 -17.87 12.29
C HIS A 99 25.54 -19.19 11.78
N ASP A 100 25.61 -20.26 12.59
CA ASP A 100 25.20 -21.62 12.21
C ASP A 100 25.90 -22.13 10.94
N ASN A 101 27.12 -21.67 10.66
CA ASN A 101 27.86 -21.93 9.43
C ASN A 101 27.12 -21.48 8.15
N SER A 102 26.23 -20.49 8.27
CA SER A 102 25.46 -19.93 7.16
C SER A 102 26.02 -18.57 6.70
N PRO A 103 26.52 -18.49 5.45
CA PRO A 103 26.85 -17.21 4.84
C PRO A 103 25.63 -16.29 4.68
N ALA A 104 24.43 -16.87 4.52
CA ALA A 104 23.18 -16.12 4.41
C ALA A 104 22.85 -15.38 5.70
N LYS A 105 22.93 -16.06 6.85
CA LYS A 105 22.72 -15.45 8.17
C LYS A 105 23.74 -14.35 8.46
N PHE A 106 25.01 -14.55 8.08
CA PHE A 106 26.02 -13.49 8.16
C PHE A 106 25.68 -12.27 7.29
N ARG A 107 25.31 -12.48 6.02
CA ARG A 107 24.91 -11.40 5.10
C ARG A 107 23.70 -10.63 5.63
N MET A 108 22.71 -11.33 6.18
CA MET A 108 21.54 -10.71 6.78
C MET A 108 21.89 -9.95 8.06
N LEU A 109 22.73 -10.50 8.93
CA LEU A 109 23.24 -9.78 10.10
C LEU A 109 23.93 -8.48 9.69
N ALA A 110 24.79 -8.51 8.67
CA ALA A 110 25.49 -7.34 8.16
C ALA A 110 24.52 -6.29 7.60
N LEU A 111 23.54 -6.72 6.80
CA LEU A 111 22.48 -5.86 6.26
C LEU A 111 21.68 -5.21 7.38
N VAL A 112 21.11 -5.98 8.30
CA VAL A 112 20.30 -5.47 9.42
C VAL A 112 21.11 -4.50 10.26
N THR A 113 22.34 -4.87 10.60
CA THR A 113 23.24 -4.03 11.41
C THR A 113 23.49 -2.70 10.74
N TYR A 114 23.82 -2.70 9.44
CA TYR A 114 24.10 -1.46 8.73
C TYR A 114 22.88 -0.56 8.63
N LEU A 115 21.73 -1.11 8.24
CA LEU A 115 20.49 -0.34 8.14
C LEU A 115 20.12 0.28 9.50
N GLN A 116 20.10 -0.51 10.57
CA GLN A 116 19.61 -0.04 11.87
C GLN A 116 20.64 0.82 12.62
N LYS A 117 21.92 0.41 12.66
CA LYS A 117 22.94 1.07 13.48
C LYS A 117 23.65 2.21 12.78
N HIS A 118 23.85 2.12 11.45
CA HIS A 118 24.61 3.12 10.70
C HIS A 118 23.72 4.09 9.92
N LEU A 119 22.59 3.60 9.38
CA LEU A 119 21.63 4.45 8.66
C LEU A 119 20.43 4.88 9.51
N GLY A 120 20.36 4.43 10.77
CA GLY A 120 19.32 4.84 11.71
C GLY A 120 17.92 4.35 11.32
N VAL A 121 17.80 3.30 10.50
CA VAL A 121 16.50 2.71 10.15
C VAL A 121 15.87 2.11 11.41
N HIS A 122 14.68 2.58 11.76
CA HIS A 122 13.97 2.15 12.97
C HIS A 122 12.45 2.10 12.73
N TYR A 123 11.75 1.33 13.56
CA TYR A 123 10.31 1.32 13.56
C TYR A 123 9.77 2.66 14.07
N ASN A 124 8.77 3.21 13.39
CA ASN A 124 8.09 4.41 13.82
C ASN A 124 7.13 4.08 14.97
N LEU A 125 7.55 4.38 16.20
CA LEU A 125 6.81 4.10 17.43
C LEU A 125 5.49 4.89 17.56
N SER A 126 5.24 5.91 16.73
CA SER A 126 3.91 6.53 16.71
C SER A 126 2.80 5.53 16.31
N PHE A 127 3.18 4.39 15.73
CA PHE A 127 2.29 3.29 15.34
C PHE A 127 2.20 2.15 16.37
N SER A 128 3.05 2.12 17.41
CA SER A 128 2.94 1.12 18.47
C SER A 128 1.87 1.47 19.52
N GLU A 129 1.41 2.72 19.56
CA GLU A 129 0.50 3.23 20.60
C GLU A 129 -0.79 3.88 20.06
N GLY A 130 -1.08 3.73 18.76
CA GLY A 130 -2.21 4.41 18.10
C GLY A 130 -2.90 3.60 17.01
N ALA A 131 -4.02 4.13 16.49
CA ALA A 131 -4.67 3.57 15.30
C ALA A 131 -3.74 3.69 14.09
N TYR A 132 -3.68 2.63 13.28
CA TYR A 132 -2.92 2.64 12.03
C TYR A 132 -3.34 3.83 11.16
N ASN A 133 -2.40 4.76 10.94
CA ASN A 133 -2.62 5.96 10.15
C ASN A 133 -2.21 5.74 8.70
N ALA A 134 -3.16 5.35 7.85
CA ALA A 134 -2.93 5.27 6.41
C ALA A 134 -3.18 6.62 5.69
N THR A 135 -3.55 7.70 6.37
CA THR A 135 -3.82 8.99 5.70
C THR A 135 -2.57 9.62 5.07
N ASP A 136 -1.37 9.21 5.48
CA ASP A 136 -0.09 9.73 5.01
C ASP A 136 0.75 8.61 4.39
N SER A 137 1.06 8.76 3.09
CA SER A 137 1.78 7.76 2.31
C SER A 137 3.14 7.41 2.89
N ARG A 138 3.79 8.32 3.63
CA ARG A 138 5.11 8.09 4.22
C ARG A 138 5.11 6.92 5.22
N ASN A 139 3.95 6.53 5.75
CA ASN A 139 3.83 5.39 6.66
C ASN A 139 3.67 4.04 5.93
N LEU A 140 3.41 4.10 4.62
CA LEU A 140 2.97 2.96 3.81
C LEU A 140 3.98 2.59 2.71
N PHE A 141 4.88 3.51 2.36
CA PHE A 141 5.82 3.34 1.26
C PHE A 141 7.23 3.79 1.62
N LEU A 142 8.23 3.25 0.92
CA LEU A 142 9.66 3.44 1.21
C LEU A 142 10.11 4.89 1.31
N HIS A 143 9.48 5.81 0.56
CA HIS A 143 9.84 7.23 0.61
C HIS A 143 9.76 7.86 2.01
N GLY A 144 8.94 7.31 2.92
CA GLY A 144 8.93 7.75 4.32
C GLY A 144 10.20 7.36 5.06
N ILE A 145 10.61 6.09 4.99
CA ILE A 145 11.87 5.63 5.61
C ILE A 145 13.07 6.38 5.00
N LEU A 146 13.06 6.55 3.68
CA LEU A 146 14.11 7.29 2.97
C LEU A 146 14.12 8.79 3.29
N GLY A 147 13.05 9.34 3.87
CA GLY A 147 12.93 10.72 4.32
C GLY A 147 12.92 10.86 5.85
N ASP A 148 13.53 9.92 6.57
CA ASP A 148 13.70 9.93 8.05
C ASP A 148 12.40 9.85 8.88
N HIS A 149 11.29 9.36 8.31
CA HIS A 149 10.02 9.20 9.02
C HIS A 149 9.91 7.91 9.86
N GLY A 150 10.96 7.08 9.86
CA GLY A 150 10.90 5.71 10.36
C GLY A 150 10.06 4.80 9.45
N GLY A 151 10.04 3.51 9.77
CA GLY A 151 9.32 2.48 9.01
C GLY A 151 8.21 1.80 9.81
N THR A 152 7.36 1.06 9.12
CA THR A 152 6.31 0.22 9.71
C THR A 152 6.51 -1.22 9.27
N CYS A 153 5.64 -2.12 9.72
CA CYS A 153 5.65 -3.51 9.27
C CYS A 153 5.44 -3.64 7.76
N VAL A 154 4.80 -2.68 7.10
CA VAL A 154 4.56 -2.74 5.65
C VAL A 154 5.69 -2.13 4.82
N THR A 155 6.62 -1.37 5.42
CA THR A 155 7.73 -0.72 4.70
C THR A 155 9.10 -1.28 5.02
N MET A 156 9.38 -1.69 6.26
CA MET A 156 10.72 -2.18 6.64
C MET A 156 11.12 -3.47 5.92
N PRO A 157 10.26 -4.51 5.80
CA PRO A 157 10.59 -5.69 5.00
C PRO A 157 10.86 -5.33 3.53
N VAL A 158 10.09 -4.41 2.95
CA VAL A 158 10.27 -3.96 1.56
C VAL A 158 11.62 -3.27 1.38
N LEU A 159 12.08 -2.49 2.37
CA LEU A 159 13.40 -1.86 2.33
C LEU A 159 14.51 -2.91 2.32
N TYR A 160 14.40 -3.93 3.18
CA TYR A 160 15.38 -5.00 3.30
C TYR A 160 15.44 -5.79 1.99
N LEU A 161 14.29 -6.06 1.35
CA LEU A 161 14.21 -6.66 0.04
C LEU A 161 14.83 -5.77 -1.05
N ALA A 162 14.49 -4.48 -1.08
CA ALA A 162 15.00 -3.56 -2.09
C ALA A 162 16.54 -3.51 -2.08
N ILE A 163 17.15 -3.53 -0.89
CA ILE A 163 18.59 -3.51 -0.75
C ILE A 163 19.19 -4.90 -0.96
N GLY A 164 18.64 -5.93 -0.33
CA GLY A 164 19.15 -7.29 -0.45
C GLY A 164 19.10 -7.82 -1.89
N ARG A 165 18.03 -7.55 -2.65
CA ARG A 165 17.93 -7.95 -4.05
C ARG A 165 18.94 -7.24 -4.96
N ARG A 166 19.29 -5.97 -4.68
CA ARG A 166 20.41 -5.27 -5.34
C ARG A 166 21.76 -5.93 -5.07
N LEU A 167 21.89 -6.63 -3.94
CA LEU A 167 23.07 -7.42 -3.57
C LEU A 167 23.02 -8.88 -4.05
N GLY A 168 21.97 -9.26 -4.79
CA GLY A 168 21.77 -10.63 -5.27
C GLY A 168 21.24 -11.60 -4.21
N TYR A 169 20.68 -11.11 -3.10
CA TYR A 169 20.13 -11.97 -2.06
C TYR A 169 18.76 -12.51 -2.47
N PRO A 170 18.45 -13.80 -2.22
CA PRO A 170 17.20 -14.45 -2.63
C PRO A 170 16.07 -14.12 -1.64
N LEU A 171 15.84 -12.84 -1.39
CA LEU A 171 14.84 -12.38 -0.44
C LEU A 171 13.43 -12.36 -1.05
N LYS A 172 12.47 -12.91 -0.31
CA LYS A 172 11.04 -12.95 -0.61
C LYS A 172 10.26 -12.11 0.40
N LEU A 173 9.19 -11.46 -0.08
CA LEU A 173 8.24 -10.78 0.78
C LEU A 173 7.25 -11.84 1.25
N VAL A 174 6.84 -11.79 2.52
CA VAL A 174 5.92 -12.78 3.09
C VAL A 174 4.90 -12.09 3.98
N ARG A 175 3.69 -12.63 4.01
CA ARG A 175 2.60 -12.18 4.87
C ARG A 175 2.44 -13.09 6.09
N ALA A 176 2.44 -12.48 7.27
CA ALA A 176 1.73 -13.00 8.43
C ALA A 176 0.40 -12.25 8.58
N LYS A 177 -0.38 -12.61 9.59
CA LYS A 177 -1.67 -11.95 9.83
C LYS A 177 -1.45 -10.53 10.31
N GLU A 178 -1.88 -9.57 9.48
CA GLU A 178 -1.70 -8.12 9.69
C GLU A 178 -0.22 -7.68 9.80
N HIS A 179 0.68 -8.39 9.11
CA HIS A 179 2.11 -8.12 9.20
C HIS A 179 2.87 -8.61 7.97
N LEU A 180 3.90 -7.88 7.55
CA LEU A 180 4.83 -8.35 6.53
C LEU A 180 6.18 -8.65 7.18
N PHE A 181 6.89 -9.63 6.63
CA PHE A 181 8.27 -9.93 6.98
C PHE A 181 9.05 -10.34 5.73
N ALA A 182 10.38 -10.40 5.87
CA ALA A 182 11.26 -10.86 4.79
C ALA A 182 11.65 -12.31 5.03
N ARG A 183 11.83 -13.07 3.96
CA ARG A 183 12.32 -14.44 4.02
C ARG A 183 13.52 -14.61 3.11
N TRP A 184 14.58 -15.21 3.63
CA TRP A 184 15.62 -15.79 2.79
C TRP A 184 15.11 -17.13 2.28
N GLU A 185 15.10 -17.34 0.96
CA GLU A 185 14.61 -18.58 0.38
C GLU A 185 15.43 -18.96 -0.86
N GLU A 186 16.28 -19.96 -0.70
CA GLU A 186 17.00 -20.64 -1.78
C GLU A 186 16.92 -22.16 -1.61
N LEU A 187 17.55 -22.92 -2.51
CA LEU A 187 17.40 -24.38 -2.56
C LEU A 187 17.79 -25.10 -1.27
N CYS A 188 18.82 -24.63 -0.56
CA CYS A 188 19.39 -25.32 0.60
C CYS A 188 19.14 -24.61 1.94
N GLU A 189 18.63 -23.38 1.92
CA GLU A 189 18.46 -22.59 3.13
C GLU A 189 17.21 -21.70 3.06
N ARG A 190 16.43 -21.76 4.14
CA ARG A 190 15.20 -20.97 4.30
C ARG A 190 15.06 -20.52 5.75
N PHE A 191 14.91 -19.22 5.96
CA PHE A 191 14.61 -18.64 7.27
C PHE A 191 13.92 -17.28 7.13
N ASN A 192 13.18 -16.89 8.15
CA ASN A 192 12.45 -15.64 8.19
C ASN A 192 13.22 -14.56 8.95
N ILE A 193 13.01 -13.31 8.58
CA ILE A 193 13.64 -12.13 9.13
C ILE A 193 12.56 -11.15 9.59
N GLU A 194 12.39 -11.03 10.90
CA GLU A 194 11.53 -10.01 11.50
C GLU A 194 12.21 -8.63 11.38
N CYS A 195 11.76 -7.84 10.41
CA CYS A 195 12.41 -6.58 10.04
C CYS A 195 12.07 -5.41 10.97
N THR A 196 11.03 -5.54 11.80
CA THR A 196 10.56 -4.48 12.71
C THR A 196 11.18 -4.59 14.11
N SER A 197 11.91 -5.67 14.39
CA SER A 197 12.60 -5.87 15.67
C SER A 197 14.05 -5.32 15.65
N PRO A 198 14.59 -4.87 16.80
CA PRO A 198 15.99 -4.51 16.89
C PRO A 198 16.93 -5.72 16.69
N GLY A 199 17.93 -5.55 15.82
CA GLY A 199 18.92 -6.57 15.52
C GLY A 199 18.41 -7.68 14.59
N PHE A 200 19.30 -8.64 14.31
CA PHE A 200 18.98 -9.78 13.46
C PHE A 200 18.68 -11.00 14.33
N ARG A 201 17.47 -11.54 14.20
CA ARG A 201 17.06 -12.81 14.81
C ARG A 201 16.34 -13.64 13.75
N PRO A 202 16.98 -14.68 13.18
CA PRO A 202 16.29 -15.58 12.27
C PRO A 202 15.22 -16.37 13.05
N VAL A 203 14.05 -16.50 12.46
CA VAL A 203 12.93 -17.29 12.98
C VAL A 203 12.39 -18.20 11.89
N ASP A 204 11.61 -19.21 12.27
CA ASP A 204 10.91 -20.08 11.33
C ASP A 204 9.45 -19.63 11.14
N ASP A 205 8.67 -20.43 10.43
CA ASP A 205 7.25 -20.16 10.20
C ASP A 205 6.44 -20.28 11.50
N GLU A 206 6.83 -21.18 12.41
CA GLU A 206 6.14 -21.44 13.69
C GLU A 206 6.04 -20.19 14.57
N TYR A 207 7.04 -19.32 14.52
CA TYR A 207 6.95 -18.00 15.15
C TYR A 207 5.71 -17.20 14.69
N TYR A 208 5.45 -17.18 13.38
CA TYR A 208 4.35 -16.43 12.78
C TYR A 208 3.00 -17.17 12.80
N HIS A 209 2.97 -18.43 13.23
CA HIS A 209 1.72 -19.09 13.60
C HIS A 209 1.05 -18.40 14.81
N HIS A 210 1.86 -17.77 15.67
CA HIS A 210 1.41 -17.17 16.92
C HIS A 210 1.48 -15.64 16.93
N TRP A 211 2.45 -15.05 16.23
CA TRP A 211 2.74 -13.62 16.26
C TRP A 211 2.65 -13.00 14.85
N PRO A 212 2.20 -11.74 14.70
CA PRO A 212 1.67 -10.87 15.75
C PRO A 212 0.22 -11.18 16.12
N LYS A 213 -0.49 -11.92 15.27
CA LYS A 213 -1.81 -12.48 15.57
C LYS A 213 -1.81 -13.97 15.24
N PRO A 214 -2.44 -14.81 16.08
CA PRO A 214 -2.48 -16.23 15.85
C PRO A 214 -3.25 -16.57 14.57
N LEU A 215 -2.70 -17.50 13.79
CA LEU A 215 -3.33 -18.05 12.61
C LEU A 215 -4.35 -19.12 13.01
N SER A 216 -5.59 -18.96 12.56
CA SER A 216 -6.62 -19.98 12.71
C SER A 216 -6.39 -21.15 11.75
N ALA A 217 -7.03 -22.28 12.01
CA ALA A 217 -7.01 -23.40 11.06
C ALA A 217 -7.57 -23.03 9.67
N ALA A 218 -8.48 -22.05 9.60
CA ALA A 218 -8.97 -21.53 8.32
C ALA A 218 -7.92 -20.66 7.61
N ASP A 219 -7.17 -19.84 8.37
CA ASP A 219 -6.07 -19.04 7.85
C ASP A 219 -4.98 -19.95 7.25
N LEU A 220 -4.60 -21.03 7.94
CA LEU A 220 -3.61 -21.98 7.43
C LEU A 220 -4.07 -22.72 6.17
N ARG A 221 -5.34 -23.13 6.10
CA ARG A 221 -5.90 -23.79 4.92
C ARG A 221 -6.05 -22.87 3.70
N SER A 222 -6.04 -21.56 3.90
CA SER A 222 -6.22 -20.62 2.80
C SER A 222 -5.03 -20.54 1.85
N GLY A 223 -3.84 -20.95 2.30
CA GLY A 223 -2.58 -20.76 1.56
C GLY A 223 -2.14 -19.29 1.45
N TYR A 224 -2.85 -18.35 2.06
CA TYR A 224 -2.60 -16.91 1.96
C TYR A 224 -1.46 -16.41 2.86
N PHE A 225 -1.28 -17.02 4.04
CA PHE A 225 -0.24 -16.65 4.99
C PHE A 225 0.97 -17.56 4.87
N LEU A 226 2.14 -17.04 5.25
CA LEU A 226 3.43 -17.72 5.30
C LEU A 226 3.95 -18.20 3.93
N HIS A 227 3.32 -17.77 2.84
CA HIS A 227 3.77 -18.01 1.47
C HIS A 227 4.66 -16.88 0.95
N SER A 228 5.72 -17.24 0.24
CA SER A 228 6.63 -16.31 -0.43
C SER A 228 5.93 -15.65 -1.61
N LEU A 229 5.73 -14.34 -1.56
CA LEU A 229 5.00 -13.63 -2.60
C LEU A 229 5.74 -13.63 -3.94
N GLY A 230 4.98 -13.83 -5.02
CA GLY A 230 5.42 -13.60 -6.39
C GLY A 230 5.45 -12.11 -6.77
N PRO A 231 6.16 -11.74 -7.85
CA PRO A 231 6.20 -10.37 -8.38
C PRO A 231 4.83 -9.69 -8.53
N GLY A 232 3.80 -10.44 -8.98
CA GLY A 232 2.43 -9.94 -9.09
C GLY A 232 1.79 -9.66 -7.73
N GLU A 233 1.95 -10.59 -6.79
CA GLU A 233 1.41 -10.46 -5.42
C GLU A 233 2.09 -9.35 -4.62
N GLU A 234 3.39 -9.11 -4.83
CA GLU A 234 4.13 -7.98 -4.26
C GLU A 234 3.54 -6.65 -4.72
N LEU A 235 3.31 -6.48 -6.03
CA LEU A 235 2.72 -5.26 -6.57
C LEU A 235 1.26 -5.11 -6.13
N ALA A 236 0.50 -6.20 -6.03
CA ALA A 236 -0.85 -6.20 -5.48
C ALA A 236 -0.87 -5.71 -4.02
N GLU A 237 0.11 -6.09 -3.19
CA GLU A 237 0.23 -5.57 -1.82
C GLU A 237 0.43 -4.06 -1.80
N PHE A 238 1.32 -3.53 -2.64
CA PHE A 238 1.58 -2.09 -2.70
C PHE A 238 0.36 -1.29 -3.18
N LEU A 239 -0.40 -1.85 -4.13
CA LEU A 239 -1.67 -1.28 -4.57
C LEU A 239 -2.73 -1.35 -3.46
N CYS A 240 -2.77 -2.40 -2.65
CA CYS A 240 -3.64 -2.45 -1.47
C CYS A 240 -3.30 -1.35 -0.46
N GLU A 241 -2.02 -1.12 -0.17
CA GLU A 241 -1.61 0.00 0.70
C GLU A 241 -2.00 1.37 0.12
N ARG A 242 -1.86 1.54 -1.19
CA ARG A 242 -2.32 2.76 -1.87
C ARG A 242 -3.83 2.94 -1.73
N ALA A 243 -4.60 1.86 -1.93
CA ALA A 243 -6.05 1.90 -1.78
C ALA A 243 -6.45 2.26 -0.35
N ARG A 244 -5.77 1.69 0.68
CA ARG A 244 -5.96 2.06 2.09
C ARG A 244 -5.72 3.56 2.31
N CYS A 245 -4.63 4.10 1.77
CA CYS A 245 -4.34 5.53 1.87
C CYS A 245 -5.43 6.41 1.26
N LEU A 246 -5.90 6.03 0.07
CA LEU A 246 -6.95 6.76 -0.63
C LEU A 246 -8.29 6.66 0.11
N MET A 247 -8.62 5.50 0.68
CA MET A 247 -9.82 5.30 1.50
C MET A 247 -9.82 6.17 2.75
N ASP A 248 -8.71 6.20 3.48
CA ASP A 248 -8.57 6.99 4.70
C ASP A 248 -8.64 8.50 4.43
N ASN A 249 -8.31 8.91 3.20
CA ASN A 249 -8.48 10.28 2.70
C ASN A 249 -9.80 10.52 1.95
N LEU A 250 -10.74 9.57 1.98
CA LEU A 250 -12.04 9.62 1.28
C LEU A 250 -11.93 9.84 -0.24
N ARG A 251 -10.78 9.54 -0.85
CA ARG A 251 -10.55 9.54 -2.31
C ARG A 251 -10.99 8.21 -2.91
N LEU A 252 -12.24 7.83 -2.65
CA LEU A 252 -12.78 6.49 -2.91
C LEU A 252 -12.77 6.11 -4.39
N ALA A 253 -12.87 7.11 -5.25
CA ALA A 253 -12.75 6.96 -6.70
C ALA A 253 -11.43 6.30 -7.13
N LYS A 254 -10.32 6.93 -6.72
CA LYS A 254 -8.98 6.44 -6.98
C LYS A 254 -8.70 5.14 -6.22
N ALA A 255 -9.31 4.98 -5.03
CA ALA A 255 -9.18 3.73 -4.27
C ALA A 255 -9.75 2.54 -5.06
N LEU A 256 -10.95 2.67 -5.63
CA LEU A 256 -11.56 1.62 -6.46
C LEU A 256 -10.76 1.32 -7.72
N GLN A 257 -10.24 2.34 -8.40
CA GLN A 257 -9.32 2.16 -9.54
C GLN A 257 -8.07 1.38 -9.14
N THR A 258 -7.52 1.66 -7.96
CA THR A 258 -6.35 0.97 -7.43
C THR A 258 -6.67 -0.49 -7.07
N CYS A 259 -7.83 -0.74 -6.44
CA CYS A 259 -8.30 -2.10 -6.13
C CYS A 259 -8.52 -2.93 -7.39
N PHE A 260 -9.04 -2.32 -8.47
CA PHE A 260 -9.20 -2.98 -9.76
C PHE A 260 -7.85 -3.48 -10.30
N LEU A 261 -6.81 -2.65 -10.26
CA LEU A 261 -5.45 -3.03 -10.66
C LEU A 261 -4.88 -4.15 -9.78
N ALA A 262 -5.05 -4.07 -8.46
CA ALA A 262 -4.57 -5.10 -7.52
C ALA A 262 -5.25 -6.45 -7.77
N ALA A 263 -6.55 -6.46 -8.02
CA ALA A 263 -7.33 -7.67 -8.28
C ALA A 263 -7.03 -8.31 -9.63
N HIS A 264 -6.46 -7.57 -10.58
CA HIS A 264 -5.97 -8.17 -11.82
C HIS A 264 -4.72 -9.01 -11.59
N LEU A 265 -3.82 -8.54 -10.72
CA LEU A 265 -2.59 -9.27 -10.36
C LEU A 265 -2.87 -10.49 -9.48
N ALA A 266 -3.78 -10.36 -8.51
CA ALA A 266 -4.02 -11.39 -7.52
C ALA A 266 -5.53 -11.53 -7.20
N PRO A 267 -6.35 -12.03 -8.16
CA PRO A 267 -7.82 -12.06 -8.02
C PRO A 267 -8.33 -13.01 -6.93
N MET A 268 -7.52 -13.99 -6.53
CA MET A 268 -7.85 -14.96 -5.48
C MET A 268 -7.29 -14.57 -4.11
N ASP A 269 -6.49 -13.50 -4.06
CA ASP A 269 -5.85 -13.02 -2.84
C ASP A 269 -6.90 -12.42 -1.89
N GLN A 270 -6.92 -12.90 -0.64
CA GLN A 270 -7.92 -12.52 0.35
C GLN A 270 -7.76 -11.07 0.80
N GLY A 271 -6.51 -10.58 0.89
CA GLY A 271 -6.21 -9.19 1.24
C GLY A 271 -6.69 -8.22 0.17
N VAL A 272 -6.49 -8.57 -1.09
CA VAL A 272 -6.98 -7.80 -2.24
C VAL A 272 -8.50 -7.75 -2.25
N ARG A 273 -9.17 -8.89 -2.13
CA ARG A 273 -10.65 -8.96 -2.06
C ARG A 273 -11.21 -8.16 -0.89
N GLY A 274 -10.61 -8.30 0.28
CA GLY A 274 -11.02 -7.55 1.48
C GLY A 274 -10.86 -6.05 1.30
N THR A 275 -9.73 -5.60 0.75
CA THR A 275 -9.47 -4.17 0.49
C THR A 275 -10.47 -3.62 -0.53
N TRP A 276 -10.77 -4.35 -1.60
CA TRP A 276 -11.78 -3.95 -2.58
C TRP A 276 -13.19 -3.89 -1.95
N ALA A 277 -13.59 -4.91 -1.18
CA ALA A 277 -14.90 -4.92 -0.52
C ALA A 277 -15.09 -3.70 0.40
N ILE A 278 -14.07 -3.33 1.17
CA ILE A 278 -14.10 -2.13 2.03
C ILE A 278 -14.24 -0.86 1.18
N ALA A 279 -13.45 -0.71 0.12
CA ALA A 279 -13.51 0.44 -0.77
C ALA A 279 -14.92 0.60 -1.40
N THR A 280 -15.50 -0.50 -1.88
CA THR A 280 -16.85 -0.52 -2.46
C THR A 280 -17.92 -0.18 -1.42
N ALA A 281 -17.81 -0.72 -0.21
CA ALA A 281 -18.74 -0.41 0.87
C ALA A 281 -18.69 1.06 1.28
N MET A 282 -17.48 1.64 1.40
CA MET A 282 -17.28 3.06 1.69
C MET A 282 -17.84 3.93 0.58
N ALA A 283 -17.55 3.62 -0.68
CA ALA A 283 -18.01 4.39 -1.83
C ALA A 283 -19.54 4.39 -1.92
N SER A 284 -20.15 3.22 -1.75
CA SER A 284 -21.61 3.07 -1.76
C SER A 284 -22.27 3.84 -0.61
N ALA A 285 -21.65 3.85 0.57
CA ALA A 285 -22.15 4.61 1.71
C ALA A 285 -22.09 6.13 1.46
N LEU A 286 -20.98 6.62 0.88
CA LEU A 286 -20.81 8.02 0.52
C LEU A 286 -21.81 8.46 -0.55
N GLU A 287 -22.03 7.64 -1.58
CA GLU A 287 -23.00 7.93 -2.63
C GLU A 287 -24.43 8.02 -2.09
N ARG A 288 -24.83 7.08 -1.21
CA ARG A 288 -26.15 7.14 -0.54
C ARG A 288 -26.29 8.41 0.31
N ALA A 289 -25.25 8.79 1.04
CA ALA A 289 -25.25 10.01 1.83
C ALA A 289 -25.39 11.26 0.93
N ARG A 290 -24.67 11.30 -0.19
CA ARG A 290 -24.75 12.38 -1.19
C ARG A 290 -26.14 12.51 -1.80
N LYS A 291 -26.74 11.41 -2.27
CA LYS A 291 -28.10 11.39 -2.82
C LYS A 291 -29.11 11.91 -1.80
N LYS A 292 -28.96 11.52 -0.53
CA LYS A 292 -29.81 12.02 0.57
C LYS A 292 -29.62 13.51 0.85
N ALA A 293 -28.41 14.03 0.67
CA ALA A 293 -28.07 15.43 0.90
C ALA A 293 -28.33 16.35 -0.30
N ARG A 294 -28.75 15.83 -1.46
CA ARG A 294 -28.92 16.59 -2.72
C ARG A 294 -27.66 17.38 -3.13
N LEU A 295 -26.48 16.83 -2.85
CA LEU A 295 -25.20 17.43 -3.21
C LEU A 295 -24.82 16.95 -4.62
N ASP A 296 -25.03 17.77 -5.64
CA ASP A 296 -24.87 17.36 -7.04
C ASP A 296 -23.44 17.55 -7.59
N GLU A 297 -22.51 18.19 -6.86
CA GLU A 297 -21.27 18.73 -7.47
C GLU A 297 -19.95 17.97 -7.25
N TYR A 298 -19.88 16.86 -6.50
CA TYR A 298 -18.60 16.13 -6.33
C TYR A 298 -18.44 14.94 -7.29
N GLU A 299 -17.20 14.53 -7.59
CA GLU A 299 -16.81 13.52 -8.60
C GLU A 299 -17.84 12.39 -8.84
N ARG A 300 -18.33 12.26 -10.08
CA ARG A 300 -19.21 11.17 -10.50
C ARG A 300 -18.37 9.93 -10.81
N LEU A 301 -18.39 8.94 -9.94
CA LEU A 301 -18.18 7.55 -10.34
C LEU A 301 -19.52 6.84 -10.27
N ASP A 302 -19.92 6.27 -11.40
CA ASP A 302 -21.06 5.38 -11.47
C ASP A 302 -20.68 4.04 -10.85
N LEU A 303 -20.99 3.86 -9.57
CA LEU A 303 -20.73 2.63 -8.83
C LEU A 303 -21.59 1.45 -9.33
N ALA A 304 -22.55 1.68 -10.24
CA ALA A 304 -23.36 0.62 -10.83
C ALA A 304 -22.53 -0.36 -11.69
N TRP A 305 -21.32 0.01 -12.09
CA TRP A 305 -20.44 -0.79 -12.97
C TRP A 305 -19.25 -1.44 -12.28
N VAL A 306 -19.08 -1.27 -10.96
CA VAL A 306 -17.94 -1.88 -10.24
C VAL A 306 -18.32 -3.30 -9.82
N TYR A 307 -17.87 -4.28 -10.60
CA TYR A 307 -18.12 -5.71 -10.34
C TYR A 307 -17.27 -6.20 -9.16
N VAL A 308 -17.92 -6.73 -8.11
CA VAL A 308 -17.24 -7.38 -6.97
C VAL A 308 -16.95 -8.83 -7.36
N PRO A 309 -15.69 -9.31 -7.34
CA PRO A 309 -15.31 -10.61 -7.89
C PRO A 309 -15.95 -11.85 -7.26
N ASP A 310 -16.67 -11.75 -6.13
CA ASP A 310 -17.31 -12.92 -5.53
C ASP A 310 -18.84 -12.84 -5.36
N GLY A 311 -19.47 -11.66 -5.45
CA GLY A 311 -20.92 -11.40 -5.64
C GLY A 311 -21.94 -12.17 -4.77
N LYS A 312 -21.51 -13.09 -3.92
CA LYS A 312 -22.31 -14.16 -3.30
C LYS A 312 -21.94 -14.37 -1.83
N THR A 313 -20.87 -13.75 -1.34
CA THR A 313 -20.48 -13.83 0.08
C THR A 313 -20.80 -12.51 0.79
N PRO A 314 -21.72 -12.49 1.77
CA PRO A 314 -21.95 -11.32 2.59
C PRO A 314 -20.68 -10.91 3.35
N VAL A 315 -20.40 -9.61 3.34
CA VAL A 315 -19.29 -8.85 3.97
C VAL A 315 -19.21 -9.02 5.51
N GLU A 316 -20.01 -9.89 6.10
CA GLU A 316 -20.45 -9.81 7.50
C GLU A 316 -19.48 -10.35 8.55
N ARG A 317 -18.34 -10.97 8.20
CA ARG A 317 -17.37 -11.42 9.23
C ARG A 317 -16.22 -10.47 9.53
N TRP A 318 -15.97 -9.46 8.69
CA TRP A 318 -14.82 -8.55 8.86
C TRP A 318 -15.21 -7.06 8.98
N ALA A 319 -16.43 -6.69 8.60
CA ALA A 319 -16.85 -5.29 8.48
C ALA A 319 -17.48 -4.67 9.73
N ALA A 320 -17.80 -5.45 10.77
CA ALA A 320 -18.60 -4.94 11.89
C ALA A 320 -17.94 -3.80 12.69
N PRO A 321 -16.62 -3.80 12.98
CA PRO A 321 -15.99 -2.68 13.71
C PRO A 321 -15.77 -1.44 12.82
N ILE A 322 -15.39 -1.65 11.56
CA ILE A 322 -15.05 -0.57 10.60
C ILE A 322 -16.30 0.18 10.16
N VAL A 323 -17.38 -0.53 9.81
CA VAL A 323 -18.67 0.07 9.49
C VAL A 323 -19.27 0.79 10.70
N ARG A 324 -19.15 0.21 11.90
CA ARG A 324 -19.66 0.82 13.14
C ARG A 324 -18.89 2.08 13.54
N ASN A 325 -17.56 2.11 13.34
CA ASN A 325 -16.75 3.30 13.60
C ASN A 325 -16.95 4.40 12.54
N SER A 326 -17.10 4.03 11.27
CA SER A 326 -17.45 4.97 10.21
C SER A 326 -18.84 5.59 10.43
N LEU A 327 -19.83 4.82 10.89
CA LEU A 327 -21.16 5.33 11.26
C LEU A 327 -21.12 6.25 12.49
N LYS A 328 -20.28 5.95 13.51
CA LYS A 328 -20.08 6.84 14.67
C LYS A 328 -19.42 8.18 14.28
N ARG A 329 -18.48 8.16 13.33
CA ARG A 329 -17.79 9.37 12.85
C ARG A 329 -18.70 10.24 11.99
N ILE A 330 -19.52 9.62 11.13
CA ILE A 330 -20.59 10.30 10.39
C ILE A 330 -21.66 10.89 11.33
N ALA A 331 -21.96 10.22 12.45
CA ALA A 331 -22.87 10.75 13.47
C ALA A 331 -22.31 11.98 14.22
N ARG A 332 -20.99 12.04 14.45
CA ARG A 332 -20.31 13.22 15.03
C ARG A 332 -20.33 14.42 14.09
N ILE A 333 -20.04 14.21 12.81
CA ILE A 333 -20.10 15.26 11.78
C ILE A 333 -21.53 15.84 11.66
N ARG A 334 -22.57 15.04 11.98
CA ARG A 334 -23.97 15.50 12.05
C ARG A 334 -24.31 16.34 13.28
N GLN A 335 -23.57 16.21 14.38
CA GLN A 335 -23.81 16.97 15.61
C GLN A 335 -23.10 18.34 15.59
N ASP A 336 -22.03 18.48 14.81
CA ASP A 336 -21.21 19.69 14.74
C ASP A 336 -21.60 20.66 13.61
N MET A 337 -22.65 20.37 12.84
CA MET A 337 -23.19 21.33 11.86
C MET A 337 -24.17 22.29 12.55
N PRO A 338 -23.96 23.63 12.49
CA PRO A 338 -24.87 24.59 13.08
C PRO A 338 -26.21 24.56 12.33
N VAL A 339 -27.29 24.35 13.07
CA VAL A 339 -28.65 24.55 12.58
C VAL A 339 -28.92 26.07 12.64
N GLU A 340 -28.69 26.78 11.55
CA GLU A 340 -29.24 28.14 11.39
C GLU A 340 -30.46 28.10 10.47
N SER A 341 -31.60 28.49 11.04
CA SER A 341 -32.82 28.82 10.33
C SER A 341 -32.62 30.09 9.47
N PRO A 342 -33.23 30.17 8.27
CA PRO A 342 -32.90 31.24 7.33
C PRO A 342 -33.48 32.58 7.81
N ARG A 343 -32.61 33.57 8.04
CA ARG A 343 -33.00 34.98 8.20
C ARG A 343 -33.15 35.63 6.82
N ARG A 344 -34.29 36.28 6.59
CA ARG A 344 -34.55 37.16 5.44
C ARG A 344 -33.60 38.36 5.50
N GLY A 345 -32.79 38.55 4.46
CA GLY A 345 -31.98 39.76 4.26
C GLY A 345 -31.49 39.84 2.82
N SER A 346 -31.63 41.01 2.19
CA SER A 346 -31.00 41.31 0.90
C SER A 346 -29.49 41.45 1.07
N VAL A 347 -28.73 40.99 0.08
CA VAL A 347 -27.27 41.09 0.07
C VAL A 347 -26.86 42.16 -0.95
N GLU A 348 -26.15 43.19 -0.46
CA GLU A 348 -25.55 44.23 -1.28
C GLU A 348 -24.11 43.83 -1.61
N PHE A 349 -23.77 43.77 -2.90
CA PHE A 349 -22.41 43.51 -3.36
C PHE A 349 -21.78 44.82 -3.86
N ARG A 350 -20.60 45.18 -3.32
CA ARG A 350 -19.86 46.38 -3.72
C ARG A 350 -18.59 46.01 -4.47
N TYR A 351 -18.29 46.74 -5.53
CA TYR A 351 -17.04 46.64 -6.29
C TYR A 351 -16.57 48.03 -6.75
N PRO A 352 -15.31 48.18 -7.19
CA PRO A 352 -14.79 49.48 -7.63
C PRO A 352 -15.56 49.97 -8.87
N GLY A 353 -16.41 50.99 -8.70
CA GLY A 353 -17.27 51.55 -9.74
C GLY A 353 -18.78 51.51 -9.45
N GLY A 354 -19.24 50.88 -8.35
CA GLY A 354 -20.65 50.90 -7.93
C GLY A 354 -21.06 49.72 -7.05
N SER A 355 -22.33 49.69 -6.64
CA SER A 355 -22.93 48.57 -5.90
C SER A 355 -24.21 48.05 -6.56
N ILE A 356 -24.47 46.75 -6.41
CA ILE A 356 -25.70 46.09 -6.86
C ILE A 356 -26.35 45.41 -5.65
N THR A 357 -27.65 45.67 -5.46
CA THR A 357 -28.48 45.03 -4.44
C THR A 357 -29.42 44.03 -5.11
N VAL A 358 -29.33 42.75 -4.74
CA VAL A 358 -30.26 41.73 -5.22
C VAL A 358 -31.31 41.47 -4.14
N GLY A 359 -32.54 41.87 -4.42
CA GLY A 359 -33.71 41.50 -3.62
C GLY A 359 -34.22 40.14 -4.05
N ALA A 360 -34.38 39.20 -3.13
CA ALA A 360 -35.02 37.91 -3.41
C ALA A 360 -36.53 38.11 -3.61
N GLY A 361 -36.93 38.37 -4.85
CA GLY A 361 -38.31 38.33 -5.30
C GLY A 361 -38.60 36.98 -5.95
N PHE A 362 -39.12 36.06 -5.13
CA PHE A 362 -39.74 34.74 -5.41
C PHE A 362 -39.05 33.75 -6.35
#